data_AF-A0A7S4GI75-F1
#
_entry.id   AF-A0A7S4GI75-F1
#
_cell.length_a   1.000
_cell.length_b   1.000
_cell.length_c   1.000
_cell.angle_alpha   90.00
_cell.angle_beta   90.00
_cell.angle_gamma   90.00
#
_symmetry.space_group_name_H-M   'P 1'
#
loop_
_entity.id
_entity.type
_entity.pdbx_description
1 polymer ?
#
loop_
_entity_poly.entity_id
_entity_poly.type
_entity_poly.pdbx_seq_one_letter_code
_entity_poly.pdbx_strand_id
1 'polypeptide(L)'
;ALTAEVAQTFRMPKGQESKKDRKKAAEAEAEARRLQAEEDASWEPDNKKDKKAKNKQSQGEDRKAQQAQKALDKKRLEEEEAESLKNIKGKGGPSDRLTRAQIEENMRKMEAKSGKNKGNVQVQRFDTVNTNRLMDADSATGVDDALKLMASMNTDDNANLKEAHKAFEERMIPALKEQSPGLKMSQYKDMCWKLWQKSPENPMNNK
;
A
#
# COMPACT_ATOMS: atom_id res chain seq x y z
N ALA A 1 -69.14 -22.53 26.52
CA ALA A 1 -68.29 -23.70 26.84
C ALA A 1 -68.03 -24.42 25.51
N LEU A 2 -66.80 -24.35 24.96
CA LEU A 2 -65.77 -25.41 25.07
C LEU A 2 -66.37 -26.76 24.64
N THR A 3 -66.01 -27.36 23.51
CA THR A 3 -64.67 -27.90 23.14
C THR A 3 -64.63 -28.18 21.61
N ALA A 4 -63.72 -27.62 20.82
CA ALA A 4 -62.44 -28.22 20.42
C ALA A 4 -62.53 -29.69 19.93
N GLU A 5 -62.64 -29.92 18.60
CA GLU A 5 -62.31 -31.20 17.98
C GLU A 5 -61.59 -31.00 16.63
N VAL A 6 -60.26 -30.92 16.75
CA VAL A 6 -59.22 -31.47 15.86
C VAL A 6 -59.47 -31.36 14.34
N ALA A 7 -59.15 -30.20 13.77
CA ALA A 7 -58.70 -30.12 12.39
C ALA A 7 -57.33 -30.80 12.28
N GLN A 8 -57.34 -32.11 11.99
CA GLN A 8 -56.14 -32.89 11.72
C GLN A 8 -55.54 -32.39 10.41
N THR A 9 -54.68 -31.38 10.50
CA THR A 9 -53.84 -30.94 9.39
C THR A 9 -52.93 -32.10 9.02
N PHE A 10 -53.29 -32.82 7.96
CA PHE A 10 -52.41 -33.78 7.30
C PHE A 10 -51.23 -32.98 6.72
N ARG A 11 -50.24 -32.71 7.55
CA ARG A 11 -48.96 -32.15 7.15
C ARG A 11 -48.29 -33.24 6.33
N MET A 12 -48.44 -33.18 5.01
CA MET A 12 -47.74 -34.08 4.10
C MET A 12 -46.26 -34.14 4.52
N PRO A 13 -45.68 -35.33 4.71
CA PRO A 13 -44.27 -35.44 5.02
C PRO A 13 -43.53 -34.79 3.85
N LYS A 14 -42.70 -33.76 4.13
CA LYS A 14 -41.73 -33.26 3.15
C LYS A 14 -40.95 -34.49 2.72
N GLY A 15 -41.22 -34.95 1.49
CA GLY A 15 -40.62 -36.15 0.95
C GLY A 15 -39.12 -36.05 1.17
N GLN A 16 -38.53 -37.03 1.85
CA GLN A 16 -37.09 -37.14 1.85
C GLN A 16 -36.71 -37.32 0.39
N GLU A 17 -36.21 -36.24 -0.23
CA GLU A 17 -35.53 -36.32 -1.51
C GLU A 17 -34.57 -37.50 -1.40
N SER A 18 -34.85 -38.55 -2.17
CA SER A 18 -34.07 -39.76 -2.09
C SER A 18 -32.62 -39.41 -2.45
N LYS A 19 -31.64 -40.22 -2.06
CA LYS A 19 -30.24 -39.99 -2.48
C LYS A 19 -30.09 -39.80 -4.00
N LYS A 20 -31.02 -40.37 -4.78
CA LYS A 20 -31.11 -40.20 -6.24
C LYS A 20 -31.61 -38.81 -6.65
N ASP A 21 -32.56 -38.23 -5.92
CA ASP A 21 -33.11 -36.89 -6.22
C ASP A 21 -32.11 -35.79 -5.87
N ARG A 22 -31.38 -35.91 -4.75
CA ARG A 22 -30.27 -35.00 -4.42
C ARG A 22 -29.13 -35.07 -5.41
N LYS A 23 -28.81 -36.28 -5.92
CA LYS A 23 -27.79 -36.45 -6.94
C LYS A 23 -28.22 -35.80 -8.27
N LYS A 24 -29.48 -35.97 -8.67
CA LYS A 24 -30.04 -35.30 -9.86
C LYS A 24 -30.11 -33.79 -9.70
N ALA A 25 -30.46 -33.28 -8.52
CA ALA A 25 -30.47 -31.85 -8.24
C ALA A 25 -29.06 -31.24 -8.29
N ALA A 26 -28.05 -31.92 -7.75
CA ALA A 26 -26.66 -31.49 -7.83
C ALA A 26 -26.11 -31.55 -9.27
N GLU A 27 -26.51 -32.55 -10.06
CA GLU A 27 -26.14 -32.66 -11.47
C GLU A 27 -26.80 -31.58 -12.32
N ALA A 28 -28.08 -31.26 -12.06
CA ALA A 28 -28.79 -30.15 -12.69
C ALA A 28 -28.21 -28.78 -12.27
N GLU A 29 -27.80 -28.60 -11.02
CA GLU A 29 -27.12 -27.37 -10.56
C GLU A 29 -25.73 -27.24 -11.20
N ALA A 30 -24.99 -28.34 -11.35
CA ALA A 30 -23.70 -28.35 -12.03
C ALA A 30 -23.85 -28.04 -13.53
N GLU A 31 -24.87 -28.59 -14.19
CA GLU A 31 -25.19 -28.28 -15.59
C GLU A 31 -25.64 -26.83 -15.75
N ALA A 32 -26.53 -26.33 -14.88
CA ALA A 32 -26.97 -24.94 -14.87
C ALA A 32 -25.80 -23.98 -14.64
N ARG A 33 -24.90 -24.30 -13.71
CA ARG A 33 -23.68 -23.52 -13.47
C ARG A 33 -22.73 -23.56 -14.66
N ARG A 34 -22.63 -24.70 -15.35
CA ARG A 34 -21.81 -24.82 -16.56
C ARG A 34 -22.38 -23.99 -17.71
N LEU A 35 -23.70 -24.06 -17.91
CA LEU A 35 -24.41 -23.27 -18.91
C LEU A 35 -24.30 -21.77 -18.63
N GLN A 36 -24.44 -21.36 -17.36
CA GLN A 36 -24.22 -19.97 -16.94
C GLN A 36 -22.78 -19.51 -17.20
N ALA A 37 -21.78 -20.35 -16.93
CA ALA A 37 -20.39 -20.01 -17.21
C ALA A 37 -20.10 -19.90 -18.72
N GLU A 38 -20.72 -20.75 -19.54
CA GLU A 38 -20.66 -20.68 -21.00
C GLU A 38 -21.36 -19.42 -21.54
N GLU A 39 -22.52 -19.07 -20.98
CA GLU A 39 -23.24 -17.83 -21.29
C GLU A 39 -22.40 -16.60 -20.89
N ASP A 40 -21.93 -16.51 -19.64
CA ASP A 40 -21.08 -15.42 -19.16
C ASP A 40 -19.81 -15.24 -20.01
N ALA A 41 -19.20 -16.35 -20.45
CA ALA A 41 -18.06 -16.31 -21.35
C ALA A 41 -18.42 -15.74 -22.73
N SER A 42 -19.62 -16.01 -23.23
CA SER A 42 -20.13 -15.45 -24.49
C SER A 42 -20.51 -13.96 -24.40
N TRP A 43 -20.80 -13.46 -23.20
CA TRP A 43 -21.09 -12.05 -22.92
C TRP A 43 -19.84 -11.23 -22.55
N GLU A 44 -18.65 -11.83 -22.51
CA GLU A 44 -17.41 -11.07 -22.34
C GLU A 44 -17.16 -10.15 -23.55
N PRO A 45 -16.96 -8.84 -23.36
CA PRO A 45 -16.82 -7.91 -24.47
C PRO A 45 -15.54 -8.21 -25.26
N ASP A 46 -15.64 -8.54 -26.54
CA ASP A 46 -14.47 -8.90 -27.37
C ASP A 46 -13.56 -7.68 -27.70
N ASN A 47 -14.10 -6.47 -27.58
CA ASN A 47 -13.39 -5.24 -27.88
C ASN A 47 -12.32 -4.90 -26.82
N LYS A 48 -11.09 -4.70 -27.29
CA LYS A 48 -9.91 -4.31 -26.48
C LYS A 48 -10.13 -3.08 -25.59
N LYS A 49 -10.96 -2.11 -26.03
CA LYS A 49 -11.25 -0.90 -25.23
C LYS A 49 -12.13 -1.20 -24.01
N ASP A 50 -13.12 -2.08 -24.18
CA ASP A 50 -14.08 -2.44 -23.14
C ASP A 50 -13.45 -3.39 -22.11
N LYS A 51 -12.60 -4.34 -22.56
CA LYS A 51 -11.75 -5.14 -21.67
C LYS A 51 -10.85 -4.27 -20.79
N LYS A 52 -10.27 -3.20 -21.36
CA LYS A 52 -9.43 -2.25 -20.61
C LYS A 52 -10.24 -1.41 -19.61
N ALA A 53 -11.47 -1.03 -19.96
CA ALA A 53 -12.37 -0.31 -19.06
C ALA A 53 -12.81 -1.19 -17.88
N LYS A 54 -13.24 -2.43 -18.14
CA LYS A 54 -13.63 -3.42 -17.12
C LYS A 54 -12.46 -3.72 -16.16
N ASN A 55 -11.25 -3.94 -16.69
CA ASN A 55 -10.06 -4.15 -15.86
C ASN A 55 -9.67 -2.91 -15.02
N LYS A 56 -9.86 -1.69 -15.57
CA LYS A 56 -9.61 -0.47 -14.79
C LYS A 56 -10.64 -0.27 -13.67
N GLN A 57 -11.88 -0.66 -13.90
CA GLN A 57 -12.92 -0.64 -12.88
C GLN A 57 -12.66 -1.68 -11.78
N SER A 58 -12.37 -2.94 -12.14
CA SER A 58 -12.08 -3.99 -11.16
C SER A 58 -10.85 -3.64 -10.31
N GLN A 59 -9.77 -3.14 -10.91
CA GLN A 59 -8.60 -2.67 -10.14
C GLN A 59 -8.91 -1.49 -9.21
N GLY A 60 -9.86 -0.62 -9.60
CA GLY A 60 -10.31 0.48 -8.75
C GLY A 60 -11.12 -0.01 -7.55
N GLU A 61 -11.98 -1.00 -7.76
CA GLU A 61 -12.78 -1.64 -6.72
C GLU A 61 -11.90 -2.46 -5.76
N ASP A 62 -10.94 -3.23 -6.28
CA ASP A 62 -9.96 -3.99 -5.48
C ASP A 62 -9.12 -3.07 -4.59
N ARG A 63 -8.66 -1.93 -5.12
CA ARG A 63 -7.90 -0.94 -4.34
C ARG A 63 -8.73 -0.34 -3.22
N LYS A 64 -10.01 -0.02 -3.48
CA LYS A 64 -10.92 0.50 -2.45
C LYS A 64 -11.22 -0.55 -1.38
N ALA A 65 -11.45 -1.81 -1.78
CA ALA A 65 -11.67 -2.91 -0.85
C ALA A 65 -10.45 -3.16 0.04
N GLN A 66 -9.24 -3.17 -0.54
CA GLN A 66 -7.99 -3.31 0.21
C GLN A 66 -7.76 -2.14 1.18
N GLN A 67 -8.08 -0.90 0.77
CA GLN A 67 -7.98 0.26 1.66
C GLN A 67 -8.99 0.17 2.81
N ALA A 68 -10.23 -0.26 2.54
CA ALA A 68 -11.25 -0.47 3.56
C ALA A 68 -10.81 -1.56 4.55
N GLN A 69 -10.27 -2.69 4.07
CA GLN A 69 -9.73 -3.75 4.93
C GLN A 69 -8.58 -3.24 5.80
N LYS A 70 -7.60 -2.55 5.20
CA LYS A 70 -6.49 -1.95 5.96
C LYS A 70 -6.96 -0.93 7.00
N ALA A 71 -7.99 -0.15 6.70
CA ALA A 71 -8.57 0.80 7.65
C ALA A 71 -9.26 0.08 8.83
N LEU A 72 -9.98 -1.01 8.56
CA LEU A 72 -10.60 -1.83 9.60
C LEU A 72 -9.54 -2.52 10.47
N ASP A 73 -8.49 -3.08 9.86
CA ASP A 73 -7.39 -3.72 10.58
C ASP A 73 -6.61 -2.73 11.43
N LYS A 74 -6.33 -1.53 10.90
CA LYS A 74 -5.70 -0.44 11.65
C LYS A 74 -6.55 -0.03 12.85
N LYS A 75 -7.86 0.12 12.66
CA LYS A 75 -8.79 0.47 13.73
C LYS A 75 -8.83 -0.63 14.81
N ARG A 76 -8.84 -1.90 14.42
CA ARG A 76 -8.77 -3.04 15.34
C ARG A 76 -7.48 -3.01 16.16
N LEU A 77 -6.33 -2.76 15.52
CA LEU A 77 -5.05 -2.66 16.21
C LEU A 77 -5.00 -1.47 17.18
N GLU A 78 -5.57 -0.31 16.79
CA GLU A 78 -5.68 0.86 17.67
C GLU A 78 -6.56 0.58 18.91
N GLU A 79 -7.64 -0.21 18.74
CA GLU A 79 -8.50 -0.64 19.85
C GLU A 79 -7.74 -1.63 20.77
N GLU A 80 -7.02 -2.60 20.22
CA GLU A 80 -6.18 -3.55 20.98
C GLU A 80 -5.06 -2.85 21.76
N GLU A 81 -4.40 -1.84 21.16
CA GLU A 81 -3.41 -1.00 21.83
C GLU A 81 -4.07 -0.15 22.94
N ALA A 82 -5.22 0.47 22.66
CA ALA A 82 -5.94 1.27 23.66
C ALA A 82 -6.41 0.41 24.86
N GLU A 83 -6.84 -0.82 24.63
CA GLU A 83 -7.19 -1.78 25.69
C GLU A 83 -5.96 -2.23 26.48
N SER A 84 -4.83 -2.47 25.80
CA SER A 84 -3.56 -2.79 26.44
C SER A 84 -3.07 -1.62 27.32
N LEU A 85 -3.19 -0.37 26.84
CA LEU A 85 -2.88 0.82 27.61
C LEU A 85 -3.84 1.04 28.79
N LYS A 86 -5.14 0.73 28.63
CA LYS A 86 -6.11 0.76 29.75
C LYS A 86 -5.79 -0.28 30.82
N ASN A 87 -5.36 -1.47 30.42
CA ASN A 87 -4.97 -2.54 31.34
C ASN A 87 -3.69 -2.20 32.12
N ILE A 88 -2.78 -1.41 31.53
CA ILE A 88 -1.60 -0.87 32.24
C ILE A 88 -2.02 0.29 33.16
N LYS A 89 -2.97 1.13 32.74
CA LYS A 89 -3.50 2.24 33.55
C LYS A 89 -4.33 1.79 34.77
N GLY A 90 -4.80 0.54 34.78
CA GLY A 90 -5.48 -0.07 35.93
C GLY A 90 -4.57 -0.41 37.12
N LYS A 91 -3.24 -0.32 36.98
CA LYS A 91 -2.28 -0.63 38.06
C LYS A 91 -1.33 0.52 38.41
N GLY A 92 -1.68 1.75 38.05
CA GLY A 92 -1.00 2.96 38.45
C GLY A 92 -1.98 3.92 39.09
N GLY A 93 -1.95 4.01 40.43
CA GLY A 93 -2.53 5.14 41.16
C GLY A 93 -2.00 6.48 40.63
N PRO A 94 -2.55 7.63 41.10
CA PRO A 94 -2.23 8.94 40.56
C PRO A 94 -0.71 9.09 40.48
N SER A 95 -0.19 9.33 39.27
CA SER A 95 1.23 9.55 39.05
C SER A 95 1.67 10.70 39.94
N ASP A 96 2.28 10.34 41.05
CA ASP A 96 2.84 11.29 42.00
C ASP A 96 3.83 12.14 41.20
N ARG A 97 3.58 13.46 41.19
CA ARG A 97 4.33 14.38 40.36
C ARG A 97 5.72 14.50 40.95
N LEU A 98 6.63 13.64 40.49
CA LEU A 98 8.03 13.69 40.86
C LEU A 98 8.62 15.03 40.42
N THR A 99 9.10 15.79 41.38
CA THR A 99 9.79 17.06 41.11
C THR A 99 11.14 16.78 40.42
N ARG A 100 11.63 17.73 39.62
CA ARG A 100 12.89 17.61 38.86
C ARG A 100 14.08 17.14 39.75
N ALA A 101 14.12 17.58 41.01
CA ALA A 101 15.12 17.16 41.98
C ALA A 101 15.02 15.66 42.35
N GLN A 102 13.81 15.12 42.49
CA GLN A 102 13.63 13.68 42.77
C GLN A 102 13.99 12.80 41.58
N ILE A 103 13.81 13.29 40.35
CA ILE A 103 14.22 12.58 39.13
C ILE A 103 15.75 12.48 39.07
N GLU A 104 16.45 13.58 39.35
CA GLU A 104 17.91 13.61 39.37
C GLU A 104 18.50 12.78 40.51
N GLU A 105 17.86 12.78 41.69
CA GLU A 105 18.26 11.92 42.80
C GLU A 105 18.08 10.43 42.48
N ASN A 106 16.97 10.05 41.82
CA ASN A 106 16.73 8.67 41.43
C ASN A 106 17.72 8.21 40.35
N MET A 107 18.04 9.07 39.38
CA MET A 107 19.08 8.81 38.38
C MET A 107 20.44 8.60 39.05
N ARG A 108 20.82 9.47 39.97
CA ARG A 108 22.08 9.35 40.73
C ARG A 108 22.12 8.10 41.62
N LYS A 109 20.99 7.72 42.22
CA LYS A 109 20.87 6.46 43.00
C LYS A 109 21.00 5.22 42.11
N MET A 110 20.47 5.26 40.89
CA MET A 110 20.61 4.16 39.91
C MET A 110 22.04 4.04 39.41
N GLU A 111 22.72 5.15 39.13
CA GLU A 111 24.14 5.17 38.75
C GLU A 111 25.05 4.68 39.90
N ALA A 112 24.78 5.10 41.14
CA ALA A 112 25.53 4.65 42.31
C ALA A 112 25.32 3.15 42.62
N LYS A 113 24.14 2.60 42.31
CA LYS A 113 23.86 1.16 42.43
C LYS A 113 24.45 0.35 41.28
N SER A 114 24.57 0.94 40.08
CA SER A 114 25.27 0.32 38.94
C SER A 114 26.78 0.18 39.19
N GLY A 115 27.37 1.09 39.98
CA GLY A 115 28.80 1.08 40.29
C GLY A 115 29.27 0.02 41.31
N LYS A 116 28.38 -0.62 42.08
CA LYS A 116 28.77 -1.45 43.24
C LYS A 116 28.71 -2.97 43.02
N ASN A 117 28.26 -3.42 41.86
CA ASN A 117 28.33 -4.83 41.44
C ASN A 117 29.41 -5.03 40.37
N LYS A 118 30.68 -4.84 40.73
CA LYS A 118 31.81 -5.37 39.98
C LYS A 118 32.50 -6.45 40.82
N GLY A 119 31.74 -7.51 41.10
CA GLY A 119 32.34 -8.82 41.36
C GLY A 119 33.04 -9.30 40.09
N ASN A 120 34.26 -9.79 40.24
CA ASN A 120 35.17 -10.27 39.21
C ASN A 120 34.49 -11.25 38.23
N VAL A 121 33.98 -10.74 37.12
CA VAL A 121 33.65 -11.53 35.93
C VAL A 121 34.36 -10.85 34.77
N GLN A 122 35.44 -11.46 34.28
CA GLN A 122 36.02 -11.10 32.98
C GLN A 122 35.01 -11.48 31.91
N VAL A 123 34.04 -10.60 31.66
CA VAL A 123 33.27 -10.62 30.43
C VAL A 123 34.23 -10.12 29.37
N GLN A 124 34.69 -11.02 28.49
CA GLN A 124 35.30 -10.59 27.23
C GLN A 124 34.28 -9.71 26.54
N ARG A 125 34.51 -8.40 26.58
CA ARG A 125 33.71 -7.43 25.88
C ARG A 125 34.08 -7.58 24.42
N PHE A 126 33.33 -8.43 23.71
CA PHE A 126 33.32 -8.35 22.27
C PHE A 126 32.77 -6.96 21.95
N ASP A 127 33.64 -6.06 21.50
CA ASP A 127 33.20 -4.81 20.88
C ASP A 127 32.54 -5.18 19.56
N THR A 128 31.30 -5.65 19.64
CA THR A 128 30.44 -5.82 18.47
C THR A 128 30.13 -4.42 17.99
N VAL A 129 30.89 -3.98 16.99
CA VAL A 129 30.62 -2.73 16.28
C VAL A 129 29.18 -2.80 15.80
N ASN A 130 28.36 -1.83 16.20
CA ASN A 130 26.96 -1.79 15.80
C ASN A 130 26.89 -1.54 14.29
N THR A 131 26.71 -2.60 13.51
CA THR A 131 26.65 -2.58 12.05
C THR A 131 25.46 -1.76 11.52
N ASN A 132 24.42 -1.55 12.34
CA ASN A 132 23.30 -0.67 11.97
C ASN A 132 23.73 0.80 11.94
N ARG A 133 24.74 1.19 12.74
CA ARG A 133 25.29 2.55 12.72
C ARG A 133 26.21 2.80 11.52
N LEU A 134 26.71 1.73 10.89
CA LEU A 134 27.51 1.78 9.67
C LEU A 134 26.63 1.85 8.40
N MET A 135 25.36 1.43 8.52
CA MET A 135 24.36 1.56 7.45
C MET A 135 23.80 2.98 7.35
N ASP A 136 23.89 3.80 8.41
CA ASP A 136 23.61 5.24 8.41
C ASP A 136 24.81 6.06 7.87
N ALA A 137 25.41 5.63 6.76
CA ALA A 137 26.48 6.38 6.08
C ALA A 137 25.98 7.70 5.45
N ASP A 138 24.68 7.92 5.44
CA ASP A 138 23.99 9.07 4.84
C ASP A 138 23.62 10.13 5.91
N SER A 139 24.49 10.36 6.89
CA SER A 139 24.29 11.40 7.91
C SER A 139 24.62 12.78 7.34
N ALA A 140 23.62 13.43 6.77
CA ALA A 140 23.71 14.84 6.37
C ALA A 140 23.62 15.76 7.59
N THR A 141 24.76 16.05 8.21
CA THR A 141 24.81 16.93 9.40
C THR A 141 24.73 18.42 9.04
N GLY A 142 24.87 18.77 7.77
CA GLY A 142 24.74 20.14 7.24
C GLY A 142 23.84 20.22 6.00
N VAL A 143 23.40 21.45 5.67
CA VAL A 143 22.52 21.70 4.51
C VAL A 143 23.19 21.34 3.19
N ASP A 144 24.48 21.66 3.02
CA ASP A 144 25.22 21.32 1.80
C ASP A 144 25.45 19.81 1.65
N ASP A 145 25.71 19.11 2.75
CA ASP A 145 25.82 17.64 2.77
C ASP A 145 24.46 16.98 2.47
N ALA A 146 23.36 17.56 2.97
CA ALA A 146 22.00 17.12 2.65
C ALA A 146 21.69 17.32 1.17
N LEU A 147 22.11 18.46 0.59
CA LEU A 147 21.91 18.76 -0.82
C LEU A 147 22.69 17.78 -1.71
N LYS A 148 23.94 17.47 -1.34
CA LYS A 148 24.80 16.53 -2.06
C LYS A 148 24.30 15.10 -1.99
N LEU A 149 23.84 14.65 -0.81
CA LEU A 149 23.22 13.35 -0.63
C LEU A 149 21.93 13.24 -1.46
N MET A 150 21.06 14.25 -1.39
CA MET A 150 19.84 14.32 -2.20
C MET A 150 20.16 14.35 -3.70
N ALA A 151 21.20 15.06 -4.14
CA ALA A 151 21.61 15.09 -5.54
C ALA A 151 22.13 13.71 -6.01
N SER A 152 22.86 12.98 -5.16
CA SER A 152 23.29 11.61 -5.47
C SER A 152 22.14 10.60 -5.49
N MET A 153 21.08 10.83 -4.71
CA MET A 153 19.86 10.01 -4.72
C MET A 153 18.94 10.37 -5.89
N ASN A 154 18.93 11.64 -6.33
CA ASN A 154 18.13 12.16 -7.44
C ASN A 154 18.89 12.16 -8.78
N THR A 155 19.83 11.23 -8.98
CA THR A 155 20.34 10.93 -10.33
C THR A 155 19.33 10.07 -11.10
N ASP A 156 18.05 10.45 -11.05
CA ASP A 156 17.07 9.94 -11.98
C ASP A 156 17.42 10.54 -13.35
N ASP A 157 18.21 9.82 -14.15
CA ASP A 157 18.45 10.15 -15.57
C ASP A 157 17.11 10.53 -16.26
N ASN A 158 16.02 9.89 -15.83
CA ASN A 158 14.65 10.14 -16.27
C ASN A 158 14.08 11.53 -15.94
N ALA A 159 14.47 12.16 -14.83
CA ALA A 159 14.04 13.51 -14.46
C ALA A 159 14.74 14.55 -15.35
N ASN A 160 16.06 14.40 -15.52
CA ASN A 160 16.87 15.24 -16.41
C ASN A 160 16.42 15.13 -17.87
N LEU A 161 16.06 13.92 -18.34
CA LEU A 161 15.53 13.70 -19.69
C LEU A 161 14.21 14.44 -19.94
N LYS A 162 13.30 14.47 -18.94
CA LYS A 162 12.01 15.17 -19.06
C LYS A 162 12.20 16.68 -19.09
N GLU A 163 13.09 17.19 -18.25
CA GLU A 163 13.41 18.61 -18.19
C GLU A 163 14.08 19.08 -19.48
N ALA A 164 15.08 18.33 -19.96
CA ALA A 164 15.76 18.63 -21.22
C ALA A 164 14.80 18.55 -22.43
N HIS A 165 13.91 17.54 -22.47
CA HIS A 165 12.87 17.46 -23.50
C HIS A 165 11.89 18.64 -23.43
N LYS A 166 11.47 19.05 -22.23
CA LYS A 166 10.55 20.19 -22.05
C LYS A 166 11.20 21.50 -22.51
N ALA A 167 12.46 21.74 -22.16
CA ALA A 167 13.21 22.91 -22.62
C ALA A 167 13.32 22.94 -24.15
N PHE A 168 13.55 21.79 -24.79
CA PHE A 168 13.57 21.67 -26.24
C PHE A 168 12.19 21.89 -26.89
N GLU A 169 11.12 21.38 -26.28
CA GLU A 169 9.74 21.58 -26.73
C GLU A 169 9.34 23.06 -26.77
N GLU A 170 9.67 23.82 -25.72
CA GLU A 170 9.36 25.25 -25.64
C GLU A 170 10.12 26.07 -26.69
N ARG A 171 11.35 25.68 -27.06
CA ARG A 171 12.13 26.34 -28.13
C ARG A 171 11.65 25.97 -29.53
N MET A 172 11.31 24.71 -29.76
CA MET A 172 11.04 24.19 -31.11
C MET A 172 9.58 24.34 -31.54
N ILE A 173 8.61 24.28 -30.61
CA ILE A 173 7.18 24.44 -30.96
C ILE A 173 6.89 25.74 -31.72
N PRO A 174 7.40 26.92 -31.31
CA PRO A 174 7.17 28.17 -32.03
C PRO A 174 7.71 28.12 -33.47
N ALA A 175 8.93 27.61 -33.66
CA ALA A 175 9.55 27.47 -34.99
C ALA A 175 8.78 26.50 -35.89
N LEU A 176 8.26 25.40 -35.33
CA LEU A 176 7.44 24.42 -36.07
C LEU A 176 6.07 25.00 -36.48
N LYS A 177 5.49 25.89 -35.66
CA LYS A 177 4.23 26.57 -35.98
C LYS A 177 4.38 27.57 -37.13
N GLU A 178 5.53 28.21 -37.26
CA GLU A 178 5.84 29.11 -38.36
C GLU A 178 6.08 28.36 -39.68
N GLN A 179 6.81 27.23 -39.63
CA GLN A 179 7.12 26.44 -40.83
C GLN A 179 5.91 25.66 -41.36
N SER A 180 4.97 25.28 -40.51
CA SER A 180 3.81 24.49 -40.89
C SER A 180 2.58 24.92 -40.11
N PRO A 181 1.97 26.08 -40.44
CA PRO A 181 0.76 26.54 -39.76
C PRO A 181 -0.43 25.61 -40.07
N GLY A 182 -1.24 25.30 -39.05
CA GLY A 182 -2.50 24.55 -39.21
C GLY A 182 -2.48 23.10 -38.74
N LEU A 183 -1.37 22.59 -38.18
CA LEU A 183 -1.34 21.27 -37.56
C LEU A 183 -1.90 21.31 -36.12
N LYS A 184 -2.38 20.16 -35.65
CA LYS A 184 -2.85 20.01 -34.26
C LYS A 184 -1.65 20.02 -33.31
N MET A 185 -1.83 20.54 -32.10
CA MET A 185 -0.78 20.58 -31.06
C MET A 185 -0.13 19.21 -30.79
N SER A 186 -0.89 18.11 -30.87
CA SER A 186 -0.34 16.77 -30.74
C SER A 186 0.67 16.42 -31.84
N GLN A 187 0.42 16.84 -33.09
CA GLN A 187 1.31 16.58 -34.21
C GLN A 187 2.60 17.38 -34.11
N TYR A 188 2.55 18.62 -33.62
CA TYR A 188 3.75 19.41 -33.33
C TYR A 188 4.59 18.75 -32.22
N LYS A 189 3.95 18.26 -31.15
CA LYS A 189 4.64 17.49 -30.09
C LYS A 189 5.29 16.22 -30.65
N ASP A 190 4.60 15.48 -31.50
CA ASP A 190 5.15 14.26 -32.13
C ASP A 190 6.34 14.57 -33.04
N MET A 191 6.28 15.66 -33.82
CA MET A 191 7.39 16.10 -34.66
C MET A 191 8.58 16.58 -33.82
N CYS A 192 8.30 17.34 -32.75
CA CYS A 192 9.29 17.79 -31.79
C CYS A 192 9.98 16.59 -31.11
N TRP A 193 9.23 15.57 -30.70
CA TRP A 193 9.79 14.34 -30.12
C TRP A 193 10.73 13.62 -31.10
N LYS A 194 10.36 13.52 -32.38
CA LYS A 194 11.24 12.92 -33.41
C LYS A 194 12.54 13.69 -33.64
N LEU A 195 12.46 15.02 -33.60
CA LEU A 195 13.65 15.89 -33.68
C LEU A 195 14.50 15.76 -32.42
N TRP A 196 13.87 15.68 -31.25
CA TRP A 196 14.53 15.48 -29.96
C TRP A 196 15.33 14.18 -29.92
N GLN A 197 14.75 13.07 -30.38
CA GLN A 197 15.43 11.78 -30.44
C GLN A 197 16.70 11.80 -31.30
N LYS A 198 16.80 12.71 -32.27
CA LYS A 198 17.98 12.89 -33.13
C LYS A 198 18.88 14.05 -32.69
N SER A 199 18.45 14.85 -31.72
CA SER A 199 19.16 16.04 -31.28
C SER A 199 20.37 15.65 -30.43
N PRO A 200 21.51 16.34 -30.56
CA PRO A 200 22.65 16.17 -29.66
C PRO A 200 22.36 16.66 -28.24
N GLU A 201 21.27 17.44 -28.02
CA GLU A 201 20.87 17.89 -26.69
C GLU A 201 20.17 16.79 -25.87
N ASN A 202 19.85 15.64 -26.46
CA ASN A 202 19.29 14.52 -25.73
C ASN A 202 20.39 13.80 -24.92
N PRO A 203 20.33 13.78 -23.58
CA PRO A 203 21.28 13.02 -22.76
C PRO A 203 21.39 11.53 -23.14
N MET A 204 20.35 10.96 -23.76
CA MET A 204 20.37 9.58 -24.24
C MET A 204 21.29 9.35 -25.46
N ASN A 205 21.61 10.40 -26.23
CA ASN A 205 22.44 10.31 -27.42
C ASN A 205 23.94 10.53 -27.13
N ASN A 206 24.27 11.00 -25.93
CA ASN A 206 25.65 11.27 -25.50
C ASN A 206 26.18 10.20 -24.51
N LYS A 207 25.58 9.01 -24.52
CA LYS A 207 25.98 7.85 -23.71
C LYS A 207 26.56 6.78 -24.63
#